data_AF-A0A354MRF0-F1
#
_entry.id   AF-A0A354MRF0-F1
#
_cell.length_a   1.000
_cell.length_b   1.000
_cell.length_c   1.000
_cell.angle_alpha   90.00
_cell.angle_beta   90.00
_cell.angle_gamma   90.00
#
_symmetry.space_group_name_H-M   'P 1'
#
loop_
_entity.id
_entity.type
_entity.pdbx_description
1 polymer ?
#
loop_
_entity_poly.entity_id
_entity_poly.type
_entity_poly.pdbx_seq_one_letter_code
_entity_poly.pdbx_strand_id
1 'polypeptide(L)'
;MKKTIHLYVSRNNVLIWLMTLCMAASAVTRIAFSDLKGPVDGYFVWCQIILPIGATTLFALIALLNGENQFYKTAIPVWMMCLYAGLWISGNVNGRMMTLLFWLALIFFAVSYTDITAGHQGVFFLLPMVCVPMGILLYFYRRGILAGDLAAYKDCAADFLALTGVILACLAVRVHPAGEYHPTWGDRPDGRRIRTLPAMSQVSPYIMVTRNTSDNLFSDSIEISQIDRYIRQKRREGLTSFGITHVLLACYVRCLCRFPGLNRFIAGQKVYSRGDDIQYCMTIKKEMRTDSPETVIKVHLKPTDTAADVYNKYQEAVDKVKSTASLDSDFDATAGVFTLIPGVLLKFAVWLLKTMDYFGLLPGFLLEVSPFHGSLFFTSMGSLGIPPIYHHLYDFGNLPVFGSFGMKRRAYEVTEDGSVVQRKYVDVKFSLDERIVDGYYYAAFFKHYKRILAHPEMLDRPPEEVLKDID
;
A
#
# COMPACT_ATOMS: atom_id res chain seq x y z
N MET A 1 0.85 -8.50 -23.28
CA MET A 1 1.17 -8.69 -21.85
C MET A 1 1.57 -10.14 -21.62
N LYS A 2 2.77 -10.42 -21.08
CA LYS A 2 3.07 -11.78 -20.59
C LYS A 2 2.11 -12.04 -19.42
N LYS A 3 1.31 -13.11 -19.49
CA LYS A 3 0.49 -13.55 -18.36
C LYS A 3 1.43 -14.01 -17.25
N THR A 4 1.73 -13.14 -16.30
CA THR A 4 2.46 -13.53 -15.09
C THR A 4 1.55 -14.42 -14.24
N ILE A 5 2.09 -15.53 -13.77
CA ILE A 5 1.37 -16.49 -12.94
C ILE A 5 1.54 -16.05 -11.50
N HIS A 6 0.47 -15.67 -10.83
CA HIS A 6 0.57 -15.25 -9.44
C HIS A 6 0.51 -16.46 -8.50
N LEU A 7 1.54 -16.60 -7.68
CA LEU A 7 1.65 -17.66 -6.68
C LEU A 7 1.24 -17.13 -5.32
N TYR A 8 0.41 -17.90 -4.62
CA TYR A 8 0.03 -17.58 -3.26
C TYR A 8 -0.06 -18.81 -2.37
N VAL A 9 -0.10 -18.51 -1.09
CA VAL A 9 -0.22 -19.46 -0.01
C VAL A 9 -1.25 -18.93 0.98
N SER A 10 -2.21 -19.78 1.37
CA SER A 10 -3.23 -19.39 2.37
C SER A 10 -2.93 -20.01 3.73
N ARG A 11 -3.14 -19.21 4.79
CA ARG A 11 -3.07 -19.63 6.20
C ARG A 11 -4.09 -20.72 6.57
N ASN A 12 -5.12 -20.92 5.74
CA ASN A 12 -6.12 -21.97 5.93
C ASN A 12 -5.58 -23.36 5.54
N ASN A 13 -4.43 -23.43 4.87
CA ASN A 13 -3.81 -24.69 4.49
C ASN A 13 -2.95 -25.26 5.64
N VAL A 14 -3.25 -26.49 6.07
CA VAL A 14 -2.52 -27.20 7.15
C VAL A 14 -1.02 -27.31 6.86
N LEU A 15 -0.63 -27.44 5.58
CA LEU A 15 0.78 -27.52 5.18
C LEU A 15 1.59 -26.28 5.56
N ILE A 16 0.95 -25.11 5.69
CA ILE A 16 1.61 -23.85 6.07
C ILE A 16 1.87 -23.75 7.56
N TRP A 17 0.96 -24.31 8.36
CA TRP A 17 1.20 -24.47 9.78
C TRP A 17 2.31 -25.50 10.05
N LEU A 18 2.33 -26.60 9.31
CA LEU A 18 3.43 -27.57 9.37
C LEU A 18 4.76 -26.96 8.92
N MET A 19 4.77 -26.19 7.83
CA MET A 19 5.95 -25.44 7.39
C MET A 19 6.44 -24.49 8.48
N THR A 20 5.54 -23.73 9.10
CA THR A 20 5.86 -22.80 10.19
C THR A 20 6.48 -23.53 11.37
N LEU A 21 5.92 -24.70 11.74
CA LEU A 21 6.45 -25.54 12.79
C LEU A 21 7.87 -26.01 12.45
N CYS A 22 8.12 -26.44 11.21
CA CYS A 22 9.46 -26.80 10.74
C CYS A 22 10.44 -25.61 10.79
N MET A 23 10.01 -24.41 10.39
CA MET A 23 10.84 -23.19 10.44
C MET A 23 11.17 -22.79 11.89
N ALA A 24 10.19 -22.86 12.79
CA ALA A 24 10.37 -22.59 14.22
C ALA A 24 11.27 -23.65 14.87
N ALA A 25 11.06 -24.93 14.56
CA ALA A 25 11.92 -26.02 15.03
C ALA A 25 13.35 -25.85 14.52
N SER A 26 13.56 -25.42 13.27
CA SER A 26 14.88 -25.08 12.74
C SER A 26 15.54 -23.98 13.56
N ALA A 27 14.83 -22.88 13.86
CA ALA A 27 15.35 -21.78 14.67
C ALA A 27 15.71 -22.24 16.10
N VAL A 28 14.82 -22.98 16.77
CA VAL A 28 15.06 -23.52 18.13
C VAL A 28 16.26 -24.46 18.14
N THR A 29 16.38 -25.33 17.14
CA THR A 29 17.51 -26.27 17.01
C THR A 29 18.84 -25.53 16.88
N ARG A 30 18.88 -24.41 16.15
CA ARG A 30 20.10 -23.57 16.01
C ARG A 30 20.51 -22.90 17.32
N ILE A 31 19.53 -22.53 18.16
CA ILE A 31 19.80 -21.95 19.49
C ILE A 31 20.27 -23.05 20.45
N ALA A 32 19.53 -24.15 20.52
CA ALA A 32 19.79 -25.25 21.44
C ALA A 32 21.14 -25.95 21.20
N PHE A 33 21.61 -25.99 19.95
CA PHE A 33 22.90 -26.60 19.60
C PHE A 33 24.02 -25.58 19.36
N SER A 34 23.83 -24.33 19.78
CA SER A 34 24.86 -23.28 19.65
C SER A 34 26.10 -23.54 20.54
N ASP A 35 25.93 -24.16 21.70
CA ASP A 35 27.00 -24.47 22.67
C ASP A 35 28.03 -25.50 22.19
N LEU A 36 27.76 -26.22 21.09
CA LEU A 36 28.64 -27.24 20.52
C LEU A 36 29.73 -26.66 19.58
N LYS A 37 29.72 -25.36 19.29
CA LYS A 37 30.50 -24.76 18.18
C LYS A 37 31.78 -23.98 18.57
N GLY A 38 32.30 -24.16 19.78
CA GLY A 38 33.62 -23.63 20.19
C GLY A 38 33.63 -22.12 20.49
N PRO A 39 34.81 -21.50 20.75
CA PRO A 39 34.91 -20.11 21.18
C PRO A 39 34.32 -19.17 20.13
N VAL A 40 33.38 -18.37 20.59
CA VAL A 40 32.40 -17.68 19.78
C VAL A 40 32.95 -16.33 19.33
N ASP A 41 33.51 -16.28 18.12
CA ASP A 41 33.75 -15.00 17.45
C ASP A 41 32.40 -14.34 17.08
N GLY A 42 32.29 -13.02 17.26
CA GLY A 42 31.06 -12.28 16.94
C GLY A 42 30.64 -12.47 15.48
N TYR A 43 31.61 -12.59 14.56
CA TYR A 43 31.36 -12.90 13.16
C TYR A 43 30.62 -14.24 12.97
N PHE A 44 31.00 -15.27 13.73
CA PHE A 44 30.38 -16.59 13.66
C PHE A 44 28.93 -16.56 14.14
N VAL A 45 28.64 -15.84 15.23
CA VAL A 45 27.27 -15.71 15.75
C VAL A 45 26.35 -15.05 14.73
N TRP A 46 26.77 -13.90 14.19
CA TRP A 46 25.97 -13.17 13.22
C TRP A 46 25.70 -13.99 11.96
N CYS A 47 26.73 -14.65 11.42
CA CYS A 47 26.62 -15.35 10.15
C CYS A 47 25.97 -16.75 10.25
N GLN A 48 26.25 -17.50 11.31
CA GLN A 48 25.89 -18.92 11.41
C GLN A 48 24.69 -19.20 12.33
N ILE A 49 24.34 -18.26 13.22
CA ILE A 49 23.23 -18.38 14.16
C ILE A 49 22.14 -17.36 13.82
N ILE A 50 22.45 -16.06 13.87
CA ILE A 50 21.43 -15.01 13.74
C ILE A 50 20.86 -14.95 12.31
N LEU A 51 21.72 -14.95 11.29
CA LEU A 51 21.28 -14.87 9.89
C LEU A 51 20.26 -15.97 9.50
N PRO A 52 20.53 -17.27 9.72
CA PRO A 52 19.56 -18.32 9.36
C PRO A 52 18.32 -18.33 10.26
N ILE A 53 18.40 -17.93 11.54
CA ILE A 53 17.22 -17.74 12.40
C ILE A 53 16.34 -16.62 11.85
N GLY A 54 16.95 -15.48 11.50
CA GLY A 54 16.26 -14.36 10.85
C GLY A 54 15.61 -14.78 9.54
N ALA A 55 16.27 -15.64 8.75
CA ALA A 55 15.72 -16.14 7.50
C ALA A 55 14.50 -17.06 7.71
N THR A 56 14.59 -18.06 8.60
CA THR A 56 13.46 -18.99 8.82
C THR A 56 12.26 -18.31 9.47
N THR A 57 12.50 -17.40 10.42
CA THR A 57 11.44 -16.60 11.05
C THR A 57 10.79 -15.65 10.05
N LEU A 58 11.57 -14.94 9.23
CA LEU A 58 11.03 -14.07 8.19
C LEU A 58 10.23 -14.85 7.14
N PHE A 59 10.71 -16.03 6.72
CA PHE A 59 9.98 -16.90 5.79
C PHE A 59 8.62 -17.29 6.36
N ALA A 60 8.58 -17.75 7.62
CA ALA A 60 7.35 -18.13 8.30
C ALA A 60 6.37 -16.94 8.43
N LEU A 61 6.86 -15.77 8.82
CA LEU A 61 6.04 -14.56 8.95
C LEU A 61 5.45 -14.11 7.62
N ILE A 62 6.25 -14.13 6.54
CA ILE A 62 5.76 -13.77 5.19
C ILE A 62 4.67 -14.74 4.76
N ALA A 63 4.90 -16.05 4.89
CA ALA A 63 3.94 -17.06 4.45
C ALA A 63 2.64 -17.06 5.26
N LEU A 64 2.68 -16.77 6.57
CA LEU A 64 1.50 -16.73 7.43
C LEU A 64 0.70 -15.43 7.32
N LEU A 65 1.38 -14.28 7.36
CA LEU A 65 0.73 -12.98 7.45
C LEU A 65 0.41 -12.39 6.08
N ASN A 66 1.31 -12.60 5.11
CA ASN A 66 1.25 -11.96 3.80
C ASN A 66 1.27 -12.96 2.64
N GLY A 67 1.12 -14.27 2.90
CA GLY A 67 1.27 -15.33 1.89
C GLY A 67 0.24 -15.25 0.76
N GLU A 68 -0.92 -14.65 1.02
CA GLU A 68 -1.99 -14.51 0.02
C GLU A 68 -1.67 -13.43 -1.03
N ASN A 69 -0.93 -12.39 -0.62
CA ASN A 69 -0.71 -11.17 -1.41
C ASN A 69 0.76 -10.94 -1.81
N GLN A 70 1.72 -11.46 -1.04
CA GLN A 70 3.15 -11.13 -1.17
C GLN A 70 4.05 -12.36 -1.03
N PHE A 71 3.59 -13.54 -1.49
CA PHE A 71 4.39 -14.77 -1.44
C PHE A 71 5.77 -14.63 -2.10
N TYR A 72 5.88 -13.84 -3.17
CA TYR A 72 7.16 -13.55 -3.84
C TYR A 72 8.25 -12.96 -2.92
N LYS A 73 7.88 -12.34 -1.79
CA LYS A 73 8.84 -11.82 -0.81
C LYS A 73 9.56 -12.93 -0.03
N THR A 74 9.10 -14.18 -0.09
CA THR A 74 9.84 -15.35 0.45
C THR A 74 11.21 -15.52 -0.21
N ALA A 75 11.46 -14.91 -1.38
CA ALA A 75 12.78 -14.86 -1.97
C ALA A 75 13.82 -14.17 -1.06
N ILE A 76 13.42 -13.17 -0.24
CA ILE A 76 14.33 -12.45 0.69
C ILE A 76 14.98 -13.44 1.68
N PRO A 77 14.22 -14.21 2.48
CA PRO A 77 14.81 -15.20 3.37
C PRO A 77 15.53 -16.33 2.62
N VAL A 78 15.14 -16.67 1.38
CA VAL A 78 15.92 -17.62 0.56
C VAL A 78 17.30 -17.08 0.20
N TRP A 79 17.41 -15.80 -0.17
CA TRP A 79 18.70 -15.12 -0.38
C TRP A 79 19.54 -15.10 0.90
N MET A 80 18.92 -14.85 2.06
CA MET A 80 19.61 -14.91 3.36
C MET A 80 20.15 -16.32 3.67
N MET A 81 19.38 -17.37 3.38
CA MET A 81 19.82 -18.76 3.53
C MET A 81 20.94 -19.12 2.55
N CYS A 82 20.90 -18.60 1.32
CA CYS A 82 21.99 -18.79 0.35
C CYS A 82 23.27 -18.10 0.79
N LEU A 83 23.18 -16.89 1.37
CA LEU A 83 24.30 -16.19 1.98
C LEU A 83 24.89 -17.01 3.14
N TYR A 84 24.04 -17.50 4.04
CA TYR A 84 24.44 -18.39 5.13
C TYR A 84 25.20 -19.63 4.61
N ALA A 85 24.65 -20.33 3.63
CA ALA A 85 25.27 -21.51 3.04
C ALA A 85 26.62 -21.18 2.36
N GLY A 86 26.69 -20.07 1.62
CA GLY A 86 27.91 -19.62 0.95
C GLY A 86 29.03 -19.28 1.94
N LEU A 87 28.70 -18.62 3.06
CA LEU A 87 29.65 -18.33 4.13
C LEU A 87 30.15 -19.60 4.82
N TRP A 88 29.27 -20.57 5.05
CA TRP A 88 29.66 -21.87 5.61
C TRP A 88 30.60 -22.64 4.67
N ILE A 89 30.26 -22.71 3.37
CA ILE A 89 31.09 -23.38 2.35
C ILE A 89 32.47 -22.73 2.24
N SER A 90 32.53 -21.40 2.32
CA SER A 90 33.80 -20.65 2.24
C SER A 90 34.74 -20.94 3.41
N GLY A 91 34.20 -21.27 4.59
CA GLY A 91 34.99 -21.64 5.75
C GLY A 91 35.38 -23.12 5.82
N ASN A 92 34.63 -24.03 5.17
CA ASN A 92 34.74 -25.48 5.36
C ASN A 92 35.22 -26.25 4.12
N VAL A 93 35.18 -25.67 2.92
CA VAL A 93 35.61 -26.35 1.69
C VAL A 93 36.98 -25.88 1.24
N ASN A 94 37.92 -26.83 1.12
CA ASN A 94 39.26 -26.57 0.62
C ASN A 94 39.27 -26.51 -0.91
N GLY A 95 39.53 -25.32 -1.46
CA GLY A 95 39.77 -25.11 -2.89
C GLY A 95 38.96 -23.95 -3.47
N ARG A 96 39.65 -22.88 -3.88
CA ARG A 96 39.04 -21.64 -4.39
C ARG A 96 38.05 -21.87 -5.54
N MET A 97 38.37 -22.79 -6.45
CA MET A 97 37.52 -23.13 -7.59
C MET A 97 36.21 -23.79 -7.15
N MET A 98 36.27 -24.73 -6.20
CA MET A 98 35.06 -25.41 -5.68
C MET A 98 34.17 -24.43 -4.91
N THR A 99 34.75 -23.59 -4.06
CA THR A 99 34.01 -22.53 -3.36
C THR A 99 33.30 -21.61 -4.34
N LEU A 100 33.97 -21.18 -5.41
CA LEU A 100 33.37 -20.33 -6.45
C LEU A 100 32.21 -21.02 -7.18
N LEU A 101 32.35 -22.29 -7.53
CA LEU A 101 31.28 -23.06 -8.18
C LEU A 101 30.04 -23.20 -7.27
N PHE A 102 30.23 -23.41 -5.98
CA PHE A 102 29.12 -23.43 -5.01
C PHE A 102 28.42 -22.08 -4.89
N TRP A 103 29.18 -20.97 -4.86
CA TRP A 103 28.59 -19.62 -4.87
C TRP A 103 27.76 -19.38 -6.12
N LEU A 104 28.25 -19.75 -7.30
CA LEU A 104 27.50 -19.64 -8.55
C LEU A 104 26.21 -20.47 -8.51
N ALA A 105 26.27 -21.70 -7.98
CA ALA A 105 25.10 -22.55 -7.82
C ALA A 105 24.07 -21.95 -6.86
N LEU A 106 24.51 -21.38 -5.72
CA LEU A 106 23.63 -20.73 -4.74
C LEU A 106 22.99 -19.46 -5.31
N ILE A 107 23.73 -18.64 -6.05
CA ILE A 107 23.21 -17.45 -6.72
C ILE A 107 22.19 -17.86 -7.80
N PHE A 108 22.52 -18.86 -8.61
CA PHE A 108 21.60 -19.38 -9.63
C PHE A 108 20.31 -19.92 -9.01
N PHE A 109 20.40 -20.62 -7.88
CA PHE A 109 19.25 -21.06 -7.10
C PHE A 109 18.43 -19.85 -6.60
N ALA A 110 19.05 -18.87 -5.95
CA ALA A 110 18.32 -17.73 -5.42
C ALA A 110 17.62 -16.90 -6.51
N VAL A 111 18.29 -16.70 -7.66
CA VAL A 111 17.72 -16.02 -8.84
C VAL A 111 16.55 -16.82 -9.41
N SER A 112 16.72 -18.12 -9.63
CA SER A 112 15.67 -18.97 -10.21
C SER A 112 14.44 -19.03 -9.30
N TYR A 113 14.63 -19.08 -7.98
CA TYR A 113 13.54 -19.07 -7.01
C TYR A 113 12.79 -17.73 -7.05
N THR A 114 13.55 -16.63 -7.14
CA THR A 114 12.97 -15.29 -7.28
C THR A 114 12.15 -15.16 -8.57
N ASP A 115 12.65 -15.69 -9.68
CA ASP A 115 11.96 -15.61 -10.99
C ASP A 115 10.66 -16.43 -11.03
N ILE A 116 10.69 -17.64 -10.43
CA ILE A 116 9.50 -18.49 -10.31
C ILE A 116 8.48 -17.86 -9.36
N THR A 117 8.90 -17.41 -8.17
CA THR A 117 8.00 -16.81 -7.18
C THR A 117 7.47 -15.44 -7.59
N ALA A 118 8.19 -14.69 -8.43
CA ALA A 118 7.71 -13.48 -9.08
C ALA A 118 6.72 -13.75 -10.24
N GLY A 119 6.49 -15.02 -10.60
CA GLY A 119 5.47 -15.40 -11.58
C GLY A 119 5.90 -15.30 -13.04
N HIS A 120 7.21 -15.17 -13.32
CA HIS A 120 7.72 -15.14 -14.69
C HIS A 120 7.84 -16.54 -15.32
N GLN A 121 7.95 -17.58 -14.50
CA GLN A 121 8.12 -18.98 -14.90
C GLN A 121 6.98 -19.86 -14.37
N GLY A 122 6.85 -21.06 -14.94
CA GLY A 122 5.88 -22.05 -14.48
C GLY A 122 6.20 -22.61 -13.09
N VAL A 123 5.15 -22.76 -12.27
CA VAL A 123 5.21 -23.34 -10.90
C VAL A 123 5.83 -24.73 -10.86
N PHE A 124 5.74 -25.48 -11.97
CA PHE A 124 6.25 -26.83 -12.11
C PHE A 124 7.74 -26.96 -11.74
N PHE A 125 8.54 -25.92 -11.98
CA PHE A 125 9.97 -25.94 -11.67
C PHE A 125 10.29 -25.69 -10.19
N LEU A 126 9.34 -25.20 -9.39
CA LEU A 126 9.58 -24.80 -8.00
C LEU A 126 9.94 -25.98 -7.10
N LEU A 127 9.16 -27.06 -7.15
CA LEU A 127 9.36 -28.22 -6.27
C LEU A 127 10.66 -28.99 -6.60
N PRO A 128 10.94 -29.39 -7.86
CA PRO A 128 12.19 -30.08 -8.18
C PRO A 128 13.42 -29.28 -7.78
N MET A 129 13.36 -27.97 -7.97
CA MET A 129 14.44 -27.05 -7.63
C MET A 129 14.76 -27.05 -6.13
N VAL A 130 13.75 -26.99 -5.26
CA VAL A 130 13.95 -27.00 -3.79
C VAL A 130 14.39 -28.37 -3.29
N CYS A 131 14.07 -29.46 -3.99
CA CYS A 131 14.56 -30.79 -3.66
C CYS A 131 16.07 -30.98 -3.90
N VAL A 132 16.70 -30.21 -4.80
CA VAL A 132 18.14 -30.33 -5.10
C VAL A 132 19.02 -30.02 -3.88
N PRO A 133 18.87 -28.88 -3.17
CA PRO A 133 19.60 -28.63 -1.92
C PRO A 133 19.40 -29.72 -0.87
N MET A 134 18.20 -30.28 -0.75
CA MET A 134 17.90 -31.37 0.17
C MET A 134 18.71 -32.63 -0.18
N GLY A 135 18.74 -33.01 -1.46
CA GLY A 135 19.55 -34.13 -1.93
C GLY A 135 21.05 -33.93 -1.72
N ILE A 136 21.54 -32.70 -1.91
CA ILE A 136 22.94 -32.34 -1.66
C ILE A 136 23.30 -32.51 -0.17
N LEU A 137 22.46 -32.02 0.75
CA LEU A 137 22.68 -32.19 2.19
C LEU A 137 22.65 -33.67 2.58
N LEU A 138 21.68 -34.44 2.09
CA LEU A 138 21.63 -35.90 2.32
C LEU A 138 22.92 -36.57 1.85
N TYR A 139 23.44 -36.19 0.69
CA TYR A 139 24.68 -36.74 0.18
C TYR A 139 25.89 -36.39 1.07
N PHE A 140 26.05 -35.13 1.49
CA PHE A 140 27.17 -34.71 2.33
C PHE A 140 27.15 -35.41 3.70
N TYR A 141 25.99 -35.52 4.33
CA TYR A 141 25.84 -36.12 5.66
C TYR A 141 25.57 -37.63 5.65
N ARG A 142 25.49 -38.27 4.46
CA ARG A 142 25.15 -39.71 4.33
C ARG A 142 25.96 -40.63 5.23
N ARG A 143 27.27 -40.38 5.36
CA ARG A 143 28.18 -41.25 6.13
C ARG A 143 27.89 -41.14 7.63
N GLY A 144 27.66 -39.93 8.14
CA GLY A 144 27.31 -39.72 9.54
C GLY A 144 25.91 -40.24 9.89
N ILE A 145 24.94 -40.03 8.99
CA ILE A 145 23.56 -40.51 9.16
C ILE A 145 23.51 -42.05 9.16
N LEU A 146 24.16 -42.71 8.19
CA LEU A 146 24.19 -44.17 8.10
C LEU A 146 24.99 -44.83 9.24
N ALA A 147 25.95 -44.12 9.83
CA ALA A 147 26.72 -44.59 10.98
C ALA A 147 26.02 -44.35 12.33
N GLY A 148 24.86 -43.67 12.34
CA GLY A 148 24.14 -43.33 13.57
C GLY A 148 24.84 -42.29 14.46
N ASP A 149 25.71 -41.46 13.89
CA ASP A 149 26.44 -40.44 14.64
C ASP A 149 25.52 -39.28 15.07
N LEU A 150 25.30 -39.18 16.38
CA LEU A 150 24.45 -38.17 16.98
C LEU A 150 25.00 -36.75 16.81
N ALA A 151 26.32 -36.58 16.68
CA ALA A 151 26.94 -35.28 16.46
C ALA A 151 26.66 -34.79 15.03
N ALA A 152 26.89 -35.63 14.02
CA ALA A 152 26.57 -35.32 12.63
C ALA A 152 25.08 -35.00 12.42
N TYR A 153 24.17 -35.70 13.12
CA TYR A 153 22.74 -35.40 13.07
C TYR A 153 22.41 -34.01 13.62
N LYS A 154 22.98 -33.63 14.77
CA LYS A 154 22.77 -32.33 15.40
C LYS A 154 23.22 -31.17 14.51
N ASP A 155 24.33 -31.34 13.78
CA ASP A 155 24.87 -30.30 12.89
C ASP A 155 23.97 -30.02 11.68
N CYS A 156 23.30 -31.03 11.13
CA CYS A 156 22.47 -30.88 9.93
C CYS A 156 20.97 -30.73 10.21
N ALA A 157 20.49 -31.08 11.41
CA ALA A 157 19.06 -31.14 11.74
C ALA A 157 18.33 -29.81 11.46
N ALA A 158 18.96 -28.68 11.79
CA ALA A 158 18.38 -27.36 11.54
C ALA A 158 18.18 -27.06 10.04
N ASP A 159 19.13 -27.45 9.18
CA ASP A 159 19.04 -27.23 7.73
C ASP A 159 17.99 -28.14 7.09
N PHE A 160 17.93 -29.40 7.53
CA PHE A 160 16.89 -30.35 7.12
C PHE A 160 15.48 -29.86 7.47
N LEU A 161 15.29 -29.33 8.67
CA LEU A 161 14.01 -28.75 9.10
C LEU A 161 13.63 -27.53 8.25
N ALA A 162 14.58 -26.63 7.98
CA ALA A 162 14.32 -25.45 7.16
C ALA A 162 13.90 -25.83 5.72
N LEU A 163 14.65 -26.74 5.07
CA LEU A 163 14.32 -27.18 3.71
C LEU A 163 13.02 -27.97 3.65
N THR A 164 12.73 -28.79 4.66
CA THR A 164 11.43 -29.48 4.76
C THR A 164 10.30 -28.46 4.83
N GLY A 165 10.48 -27.37 5.57
CA GLY A 165 9.55 -26.24 5.58
C GLY A 165 9.34 -25.64 4.19
N VAL A 166 10.42 -25.36 3.44
CA VAL A 166 10.29 -24.80 2.07
C VAL A 166 9.56 -25.78 1.14
N ILE A 167 9.82 -27.09 1.23
CA ILE A 167 9.12 -28.12 0.46
C ILE A 167 7.62 -28.12 0.78
N LEU A 168 7.25 -28.09 2.07
CA LEU A 168 5.86 -28.00 2.51
C LEU A 168 5.17 -26.73 1.98
N ALA A 169 5.88 -25.59 1.97
CA ALA A 169 5.38 -24.38 1.33
C ALA A 169 5.15 -24.58 -0.16
N CYS A 170 6.08 -25.18 -0.89
CA CYS A 170 5.96 -25.44 -2.33
C CYS A 170 4.75 -26.34 -2.67
N LEU A 171 4.48 -27.35 -1.83
CA LEU A 171 3.29 -28.22 -1.97
C LEU A 171 1.98 -27.49 -1.66
N ALA A 172 2.04 -26.40 -0.90
CA ALA A 172 0.89 -25.58 -0.53
C ALA A 172 0.62 -24.43 -1.51
N VAL A 173 1.56 -24.11 -2.40
CA VAL A 173 1.45 -23.02 -3.38
C VAL A 173 0.27 -23.28 -4.33
N ARG A 174 -0.53 -22.23 -4.54
CA ARG A 174 -1.61 -22.21 -5.51
C ARG A 174 -1.42 -21.07 -6.49
N VAL A 175 -2.03 -21.20 -7.67
CA VAL A 175 -2.09 -20.14 -8.67
C VAL A 175 -3.38 -19.37 -8.47
N HIS A 176 -3.29 -18.03 -8.37
CA HIS A 176 -4.49 -17.19 -8.24
C HIS A 176 -5.37 -17.25 -9.50
N PRO A 177 -6.70 -17.11 -9.35
CA PRO A 177 -7.62 -17.05 -10.49
C PRO A 177 -7.29 -15.87 -11.41
N ALA A 178 -7.48 -16.06 -12.71
CA ALA A 178 -7.13 -15.07 -13.71
C ALA A 178 -8.05 -13.84 -13.65
N GLY A 179 -7.47 -12.64 -13.50
CA GLY A 179 -8.17 -11.36 -13.71
C GLY A 179 -7.95 -10.27 -12.67
N GLU A 180 -7.46 -10.63 -11.47
CA GLU A 180 -7.18 -9.68 -10.39
C GLU A 180 -5.71 -9.22 -10.39
N TYR A 181 -5.49 -7.95 -10.03
CA TYR A 181 -4.14 -7.43 -9.86
C TYR A 181 -3.49 -8.05 -8.61
N HIS A 182 -2.22 -8.42 -8.72
CA HIS A 182 -1.44 -8.94 -7.61
C HIS A 182 -0.23 -8.04 -7.35
N PRO A 183 0.11 -7.75 -6.08
CA PRO A 183 1.31 -7.00 -5.77
C PRO A 183 2.57 -7.66 -6.35
N THR A 184 3.46 -6.85 -6.92
CA THR A 184 4.73 -7.27 -7.51
C THR A 184 5.91 -6.57 -6.85
N TRP A 185 7.13 -6.91 -7.26
CA TRP A 185 8.34 -6.26 -6.75
C TRP A 185 8.34 -4.75 -7.02
N GLY A 186 8.50 -3.97 -5.95
CA GLY A 186 8.51 -2.51 -5.99
C GLY A 186 7.16 -1.83 -5.78
N ASP A 187 6.09 -2.61 -5.63
CA ASP A 187 4.80 -2.11 -5.15
C ASP A 187 4.85 -1.80 -3.66
N ARG A 188 3.92 -0.96 -3.23
CA ARG A 188 3.76 -0.53 -1.83
C ARG A 188 2.49 -1.13 -1.23
N PRO A 189 2.37 -1.18 0.11
CA PRO A 189 1.13 -1.60 0.76
C PRO A 189 -0.10 -0.77 0.33
N ASP A 190 0.10 0.52 0.04
CA ASP A 190 -0.94 1.47 -0.36
C ASP A 190 -1.06 1.70 -1.87
N GLY A 191 -0.33 0.95 -2.70
CA GLY A 191 -0.48 1.12 -4.15
C GLY A 191 0.46 0.30 -5.02
N ARG A 192 -0.01 0.06 -6.24
CA ARG A 192 0.71 -0.58 -7.32
C ARG A 192 1.64 0.40 -8.02
N ARG A 193 2.88 0.02 -8.31
CA ARG A 193 3.77 0.87 -9.11
C ARG A 193 3.37 0.85 -10.57
N ILE A 194 3.26 2.04 -11.18
CA ILE A 194 3.03 2.16 -12.63
C ILE A 194 4.37 2.16 -13.36
N ARG A 195 4.53 1.25 -14.33
CA ARG A 195 5.81 1.03 -15.03
C ARG A 195 5.77 1.42 -16.51
N THR A 196 4.56 1.56 -17.05
CA THR A 196 4.31 1.81 -18.48
C THR A 196 4.15 3.28 -18.84
N LEU A 197 4.42 4.20 -17.90
CA LEU A 197 4.36 5.65 -18.16
C LEU A 197 5.44 6.12 -19.15
N PRO A 198 5.18 7.18 -19.94
CA PRO A 198 6.21 7.81 -20.76
C PRO A 198 7.42 8.25 -19.92
N ALA A 199 8.61 8.30 -20.55
CA ALA A 199 9.86 8.63 -19.87
C ALA A 199 9.80 9.95 -19.06
N MET A 200 9.17 11.00 -19.62
CA MET A 200 9.01 12.27 -18.92
C MET A 200 8.24 12.14 -17.60
N SER A 201 7.16 11.37 -17.56
CA SER A 201 6.38 11.14 -16.33
C SER A 201 7.13 10.26 -15.32
N GLN A 202 8.10 9.46 -15.75
CA GLN A 202 8.96 8.69 -14.85
C GLN A 202 10.11 9.54 -14.28
N VAL A 203 10.59 10.53 -15.04
CA VAL A 203 11.70 11.42 -14.65
C VAL A 203 11.20 12.63 -13.87
N SER A 204 9.98 13.13 -14.13
CA SER A 204 9.45 14.34 -13.47
C SER A 204 9.51 14.28 -11.94
N PRO A 205 9.25 13.15 -11.24
CA PRO A 205 9.36 13.11 -9.78
C PRO A 205 10.79 13.29 -9.24
N TYR A 206 11.82 13.10 -10.08
CA TYR A 206 13.22 13.34 -9.73
C TYR A 206 13.63 14.80 -9.93
N ILE A 207 12.93 15.55 -10.79
CA ILE A 207 13.16 16.97 -11.03
C ILE A 207 12.32 17.81 -10.07
N MET A 208 11.02 17.48 -10.00
CA MET A 208 10.01 18.11 -9.18
C MET A 208 9.86 17.28 -7.89
N VAL A 209 10.79 17.47 -6.95
CA VAL A 209 10.97 16.54 -5.81
C VAL A 209 9.86 16.67 -4.76
N THR A 210 9.55 17.90 -4.33
CA THR A 210 8.57 18.16 -3.26
C THR A 210 7.17 18.43 -3.84
N ARG A 211 6.10 18.08 -3.13
CA ARG A 211 4.74 18.23 -3.67
C ARG A 211 4.30 19.67 -3.68
N ASN A 212 4.70 20.42 -2.64
CA ASN A 212 4.39 21.82 -2.50
C ASN A 212 4.92 22.67 -3.67
N THR A 213 6.01 22.24 -4.33
CA THR A 213 6.57 22.92 -5.51
C THR A 213 6.10 22.31 -6.84
N SER A 214 5.27 21.28 -6.77
CA SER A 214 4.76 20.52 -7.91
C SER A 214 3.24 20.65 -8.07
N ASP A 215 2.61 21.55 -7.31
CA ASP A 215 1.18 21.75 -7.35
C ASP A 215 0.77 22.67 -8.49
N ASN A 216 -0.32 22.31 -9.14
CA ASN A 216 -1.05 23.21 -10.00
C ASN A 216 -2.35 23.62 -9.30
N LEU A 217 -2.84 24.83 -9.61
CA LEU A 217 -3.96 25.44 -8.92
C LEU A 217 -5.12 25.66 -9.89
N PHE A 218 -6.31 25.23 -9.48
CA PHE A 218 -7.54 25.41 -10.25
C PHE A 218 -8.64 26.03 -9.39
N SER A 219 -9.36 27.02 -9.92
CA SER A 219 -10.52 27.63 -9.27
C SER A 219 -11.68 27.73 -10.24
N ASP A 220 -12.89 27.47 -9.74
CA ASP A 220 -14.12 27.56 -10.52
C ASP A 220 -15.32 27.85 -9.63
N SER A 221 -16.43 28.25 -10.26
CA SER A 221 -17.74 28.44 -9.64
C SER A 221 -18.72 27.42 -10.20
N ILE A 222 -19.35 26.67 -9.30
CA ILE A 222 -20.31 25.63 -9.64
C ILE A 222 -21.72 26.15 -9.35
N GLU A 223 -22.57 26.16 -10.38
CA GLU A 223 -24.00 26.44 -10.21
C GLU A 223 -24.66 25.26 -9.49
N ILE A 224 -25.36 25.52 -8.38
CA ILE A 224 -25.83 24.47 -7.47
C ILE A 224 -27.35 24.35 -7.42
N SER A 225 -28.12 24.97 -8.32
CA SER A 225 -29.58 24.90 -8.26
C SER A 225 -30.08 23.46 -8.41
N GLN A 226 -29.50 22.70 -9.35
CA GLN A 226 -29.81 21.27 -9.51
C GLN A 226 -29.38 20.44 -8.31
N ILE A 227 -28.17 20.71 -7.81
CA ILE A 227 -27.61 20.06 -6.63
C ILE A 227 -28.48 20.30 -5.39
N ASP A 228 -28.97 21.52 -5.18
CA ASP A 228 -29.88 21.86 -4.07
C ASP A 228 -31.20 21.08 -4.16
N ARG A 229 -31.76 20.94 -5.37
CA ARG A 229 -32.97 20.13 -5.59
C ARG A 229 -32.71 18.66 -5.27
N TYR A 230 -31.61 18.12 -5.76
CA TYR A 230 -31.19 16.74 -5.51
C TYR A 230 -30.92 16.47 -4.03
N ILE A 231 -30.23 17.37 -3.32
CA ILE A 231 -30.01 17.26 -1.87
C ILE A 231 -31.34 17.20 -1.11
N ARG A 232 -32.30 18.07 -1.45
CA ARG A 232 -33.64 18.07 -0.82
C ARG A 232 -34.39 16.78 -1.09
N GLN A 233 -34.26 16.24 -2.31
CA GLN A 233 -34.84 14.95 -2.65
C GLN A 233 -34.23 13.82 -1.80
N LYS A 234 -32.90 13.69 -1.74
CA LYS A 234 -32.21 12.66 -0.95
C LYS A 234 -32.55 12.71 0.54
N ARG A 235 -32.69 13.92 1.09
CA ARG A 235 -33.16 14.10 2.47
C ARG A 235 -34.58 13.59 2.70
N ARG A 236 -35.49 13.77 1.73
CA ARG A 236 -36.86 13.22 1.80
C ARG A 236 -36.88 11.70 1.65
N GLU A 237 -35.90 11.13 0.95
CA GLU A 237 -35.71 9.68 0.80
C GLU A 237 -35.09 9.02 2.04
N GLY A 238 -34.80 9.78 3.11
CA GLY A 238 -34.29 9.27 4.39
C GLY A 238 -32.82 9.58 4.66
N LEU A 239 -32.07 10.14 3.70
CA LEU A 239 -30.68 10.55 3.91
C LEU A 239 -30.63 11.95 4.55
N THR A 240 -31.05 12.04 5.81
CA THR A 240 -31.34 13.31 6.51
C THR A 240 -30.17 14.29 6.55
N SER A 241 -28.94 13.80 6.68
CA SER A 241 -27.71 14.61 6.70
C SER A 241 -27.09 14.82 5.31
N PHE A 242 -27.74 14.35 4.25
CA PHE A 242 -27.21 14.48 2.88
C PHE A 242 -27.00 15.95 2.51
N GLY A 243 -25.94 16.24 1.77
CA GLY A 243 -25.41 17.60 1.66
C GLY A 243 -24.42 17.76 0.52
N ILE A 244 -23.92 18.97 0.33
CA ILE A 244 -23.09 19.28 -0.85
C ILE A 244 -21.77 18.49 -0.85
N THR A 245 -21.15 18.25 0.31
CA THR A 245 -19.95 17.41 0.43
C THR A 245 -20.17 16.04 -0.21
N HIS A 246 -21.30 15.39 0.09
CA HIS A 246 -21.64 14.08 -0.46
C HIS A 246 -21.79 14.11 -1.97
N VAL A 247 -22.41 15.16 -2.53
CA VAL A 247 -22.57 15.32 -3.98
C VAL A 247 -21.23 15.53 -4.67
N LEU A 248 -20.39 16.43 -4.15
CA LEU A 248 -19.07 16.73 -4.71
C LEU A 248 -18.16 15.50 -4.64
N LEU A 249 -18.16 14.80 -3.50
CA LEU A 249 -17.39 13.57 -3.31
C LEU A 249 -17.87 12.43 -4.23
N ALA A 250 -19.18 12.18 -4.30
CA ALA A 250 -19.74 11.16 -5.19
C ALA A 250 -19.47 11.48 -6.67
N CYS A 251 -19.50 12.75 -7.05
CA CYS A 251 -19.11 13.19 -8.38
C CYS A 251 -17.62 12.94 -8.66
N TYR A 252 -16.74 13.16 -7.68
CA TYR A 252 -15.30 12.89 -7.83
C TYR A 252 -15.05 11.39 -8.02
N VAL A 253 -15.66 10.55 -7.18
CA VAL A 253 -15.62 9.08 -7.29
C VAL A 253 -16.13 8.63 -8.67
N ARG A 254 -17.24 9.19 -9.15
CA ARG A 254 -17.77 8.90 -10.49
C ARG A 254 -16.78 9.28 -11.59
N CYS A 255 -16.09 10.40 -11.46
CA CYS A 255 -15.08 10.81 -12.44
C CYS A 255 -13.89 9.86 -12.49
N LEU A 256 -13.48 9.26 -11.37
CA LEU A 256 -12.37 8.29 -11.35
C LEU A 256 -12.63 7.05 -12.21
N CYS A 257 -13.90 6.71 -12.47
CA CYS A 257 -14.25 5.62 -13.40
C CYS A 257 -13.76 5.89 -14.83
N ARG A 258 -13.71 7.16 -15.25
CA ARG A 258 -13.22 7.58 -16.56
C ARG A 258 -11.79 8.10 -16.51
N PHE A 259 -11.40 8.61 -15.35
CA PHE A 259 -10.12 9.27 -15.13
C PHE A 259 -9.32 8.62 -13.99
N PRO A 260 -8.99 7.31 -14.08
CA PRO A 260 -8.33 6.58 -12.98
C PRO A 260 -6.94 7.13 -12.60
N GLY A 261 -6.28 7.85 -13.52
CA GLY A 261 -5.01 8.54 -13.27
C GLY A 261 -5.04 9.58 -12.13
N LEU A 262 -6.21 10.10 -11.76
CA LEU A 262 -6.37 10.96 -10.59
C LEU A 262 -6.22 10.21 -9.25
N ASN A 263 -6.36 8.89 -9.27
CA ASN A 263 -6.13 8.03 -8.10
C ASN A 263 -4.67 7.53 -8.03
N ARG A 264 -3.76 8.17 -8.78
CA ARG A 264 -2.32 7.94 -8.71
C ARG A 264 -1.67 8.82 -7.65
N PHE A 265 -0.49 8.43 -7.21
CA PHE A 265 0.33 9.22 -6.30
C PHE A 265 1.81 9.05 -6.56
N ILE A 266 2.59 10.02 -6.12
CA ILE A 266 4.06 9.94 -6.11
C ILE A 266 4.51 9.45 -4.75
N ALA A 267 5.40 8.46 -4.72
CA ALA A 267 6.16 8.08 -3.52
C ALA A 267 7.54 7.57 -3.93
N GLY A 268 8.60 7.88 -3.17
CA GLY A 268 9.96 7.44 -3.53
C GLY A 268 10.37 7.78 -4.98
N GLN A 269 9.93 8.95 -5.47
CA GLN A 269 10.15 9.44 -6.84
C GLN A 269 9.59 8.52 -7.94
N LYS A 270 8.58 7.72 -7.61
CA LYS A 270 7.89 6.82 -8.55
C LYS A 270 6.39 7.06 -8.50
N VAL A 271 5.73 6.76 -9.61
CA VAL A 271 4.27 6.87 -9.72
C VAL A 271 3.62 5.55 -9.34
N TYR A 272 2.62 5.63 -8.49
CA TYR A 272 1.81 4.51 -8.02
C TYR A 272 0.34 4.78 -8.28
N SER A 273 -0.47 3.73 -8.33
CA SER A 273 -1.93 3.80 -8.43
C SER A 273 -2.55 3.05 -7.25
N ARG A 274 -3.57 3.66 -6.63
CA ARG A 274 -4.37 3.00 -5.57
C ARG A 274 -5.41 2.03 -6.13
N GLY A 275 -5.52 1.93 -7.46
CA GLY A 275 -6.50 1.06 -8.11
C GLY A 275 -7.93 1.47 -7.74
N ASP A 276 -8.71 0.51 -7.26
CA ASP A 276 -10.12 0.68 -6.93
C ASP A 276 -10.36 1.23 -5.52
N ASP A 277 -9.31 1.39 -4.71
CA ASP A 277 -9.43 2.00 -3.39
C ASP A 277 -9.27 3.52 -3.48
N ILE A 278 -10.33 4.25 -3.17
CA ILE A 278 -10.37 5.72 -3.18
C ILE A 278 -10.42 6.19 -1.73
N GLN A 279 -9.27 6.60 -1.21
CA GLN A 279 -9.09 7.03 0.17
C GLN A 279 -9.39 8.51 0.30
N TYR A 280 -10.57 8.83 0.83
CA TYR A 280 -11.02 10.19 1.07
C TYR A 280 -10.66 10.64 2.50
N CYS A 281 -9.90 11.72 2.63
CA CYS A 281 -9.54 12.33 3.91
C CYS A 281 -10.30 13.64 4.12
N MET A 282 -10.71 13.90 5.37
CA MET A 282 -11.23 15.21 5.77
C MET A 282 -11.07 15.52 7.25
N THR A 283 -10.91 16.79 7.55
CA THR A 283 -10.94 17.30 8.93
C THR A 283 -12.38 17.45 9.40
N ILE A 284 -12.68 16.91 10.58
CA ILE A 284 -13.92 17.10 11.31
C ILE A 284 -13.63 17.91 12.56
N LYS A 285 -14.48 18.90 12.79
CA LYS A 285 -14.57 19.60 14.06
C LYS A 285 -15.80 19.12 14.82
N LYS A 286 -15.63 18.61 16.05
CA LYS A 286 -16.76 18.13 16.86
C LYS A 286 -17.66 19.30 17.27
N GLU A 287 -17.06 20.41 17.67
CA GLU A 287 -17.77 21.64 18.03
C GLU A 287 -17.25 22.83 17.22
N MET A 288 -18.14 23.73 16.81
CA MET A 288 -17.77 24.94 16.06
C MET A 288 -17.25 26.04 17.01
N ARG A 289 -16.22 25.72 17.80
CA ARG A 289 -15.52 26.62 18.72
C ARG A 289 -14.04 26.68 18.38
N THR A 290 -13.38 27.79 18.65
CA THR A 290 -11.95 27.98 18.34
C THR A 290 -11.03 27.05 19.12
N ASP A 291 -11.41 26.67 20.34
CA ASP A 291 -10.69 25.75 21.22
C ASP A 291 -11.10 24.27 21.02
N SER A 292 -12.08 24.02 20.14
CA SER A 292 -12.49 22.65 19.85
C SER A 292 -11.39 21.95 19.04
N PRO A 293 -10.94 20.79 19.49
CA PRO A 293 -9.97 20.00 18.77
C PRO A 293 -10.52 19.52 17.41
N GLU A 294 -9.62 19.40 16.45
CA GLU A 294 -9.88 18.87 15.13
C GLU A 294 -9.38 17.43 15.05
N THR A 295 -10.10 16.59 14.33
CA THR A 295 -9.72 15.20 14.06
C THR A 295 -9.85 14.92 12.57
N VAL A 296 -9.20 13.88 12.06
CA VAL A 296 -9.28 13.54 10.64
C VAL A 296 -9.90 12.16 10.49
N ILE A 297 -10.84 12.03 9.56
CA ILE A 297 -11.35 10.73 9.12
C ILE A 297 -10.79 10.37 7.75
N LYS A 298 -10.63 9.06 7.54
CA LYS A 298 -10.35 8.45 6.25
C LYS A 298 -11.49 7.51 5.90
N VAL A 299 -12.02 7.66 4.69
CA VAL A 299 -13.14 6.86 4.17
C VAL A 299 -12.68 6.15 2.91
N HIS A 300 -12.90 4.83 2.86
CA HIS A 300 -12.59 4.01 1.69
C HIS A 300 -13.80 3.92 0.76
N LEU A 301 -13.67 4.51 -0.41
CA LEU A 301 -14.69 4.52 -1.46
C LEU A 301 -14.23 3.65 -2.63
N LYS A 302 -15.19 3.19 -3.44
CA LYS A 302 -14.94 2.43 -4.66
C LYS A 302 -15.48 3.19 -5.87
N PRO A 303 -14.87 3.05 -7.07
CA PRO A 303 -15.40 3.66 -8.30
C PRO A 303 -16.88 3.37 -8.55
N THR A 304 -17.36 2.20 -8.10
CA THR A 304 -18.74 1.75 -8.27
C THR A 304 -19.74 2.37 -7.30
N ASP A 305 -19.28 3.08 -6.26
CA ASP A 305 -20.16 3.64 -5.24
C ASP A 305 -21.12 4.68 -5.84
N THR A 306 -22.38 4.61 -5.39
CA THR A 306 -23.43 5.61 -5.67
C THR A 306 -23.37 6.76 -4.66
N ALA A 307 -24.15 7.82 -4.89
CA ALA A 307 -24.31 8.90 -3.91
C ALA A 307 -24.79 8.41 -2.53
N ALA A 308 -25.65 7.38 -2.49
CA ALA A 308 -26.12 6.79 -1.25
C ALA A 308 -25.00 6.00 -0.54
N ASP A 309 -24.21 5.24 -1.28
CA ASP A 309 -23.07 4.50 -0.71
C ASP A 309 -22.02 5.45 -0.13
N VAL A 310 -21.68 6.50 -0.87
CA VAL A 310 -20.77 7.55 -0.41
C VAL A 310 -21.30 8.21 0.86
N TYR A 311 -22.60 8.54 0.90
CA TYR A 311 -23.23 9.10 2.11
C TYR A 311 -23.15 8.14 3.30
N ASN A 312 -23.50 6.86 3.11
CA ASN A 312 -23.52 5.88 4.19
C ASN A 312 -22.13 5.65 4.77
N LYS A 313 -21.12 5.44 3.92
CA LYS A 313 -19.72 5.23 4.35
C LYS A 313 -19.15 6.47 5.03
N TYR A 314 -19.47 7.65 4.50
CA TYR A 314 -19.08 8.92 5.11
C TYR A 314 -19.71 9.08 6.50
N GLN A 315 -21.02 8.83 6.60
CA GLN A 315 -21.76 9.01 7.85
C GLN A 315 -21.31 7.99 8.91
N GLU A 316 -21.04 6.75 8.53
CA GLU A 316 -20.44 5.73 9.39
C GLU A 316 -19.09 6.20 9.99
N ALA A 317 -18.21 6.76 9.17
CA ALA A 317 -16.92 7.28 9.63
C ALA A 317 -17.08 8.50 10.57
N VAL A 318 -18.02 9.40 10.27
CA VAL A 318 -18.34 10.55 11.13
C VAL A 318 -18.91 10.09 12.48
N ASP A 319 -19.85 9.15 12.46
CA ASP A 319 -20.54 8.66 13.65
C ASP A 319 -19.58 7.87 14.55
N LYS A 320 -18.67 7.09 13.96
CA LYS A 320 -17.59 6.42 14.69
C LYS A 320 -16.78 7.43 15.51
N VAL A 321 -16.35 8.54 14.89
CA VAL A 321 -15.57 9.59 15.58
C VAL A 321 -16.39 10.37 16.61
N LYS A 322 -17.66 10.67 16.32
CA LYS A 322 -18.54 11.42 17.22
C LYS A 322 -19.00 10.60 18.43
N SER A 323 -19.18 9.29 18.28
CA SER A 323 -19.60 8.38 19.34
C SER A 323 -18.54 8.16 20.42
N THR A 324 -17.26 8.37 20.09
CA THR A 324 -16.17 8.33 21.05
C THR A 324 -16.17 9.59 21.92
N ALA A 325 -16.25 9.43 23.24
CA ALA A 325 -16.34 10.51 24.22
C ALA A 325 -15.09 11.41 24.27
N SER A 326 -13.93 10.88 23.88
CA SER A 326 -12.62 11.54 23.82
C SER A 326 -12.20 11.77 22.35
N LEU A 327 -11.13 12.55 22.17
CA LEU A 327 -10.39 12.70 20.90
C LEU A 327 -9.59 11.42 20.56
N ASP A 328 -10.21 10.25 20.65
CA ASP A 328 -9.52 9.00 20.43
C ASP A 328 -9.82 8.47 19.03
N SER A 329 -9.51 9.27 18.00
CA SER A 329 -9.27 8.66 16.69
C SER A 329 -7.91 7.96 16.72
N ASP A 330 -7.74 6.91 15.91
CA ASP A 330 -6.44 6.23 15.81
C ASP A 330 -5.31 7.19 15.37
N PHE A 331 -5.66 8.24 14.61
CA PHE A 331 -4.76 9.32 14.25
C PHE A 331 -4.36 10.16 15.47
N ASP A 332 -5.32 10.60 16.27
CA ASP A 332 -5.08 11.44 17.44
C ASP A 332 -4.27 10.69 18.50
N ALA A 333 -4.54 9.39 18.70
CA ALA A 333 -3.74 8.53 19.56
C ALA A 333 -2.29 8.41 19.07
N THR A 334 -2.12 8.20 17.76
CA THR A 334 -0.79 8.15 17.12
C THR A 334 -0.05 9.48 17.28
N ALA A 335 -0.73 10.61 17.05
CA ALA A 335 -0.17 11.95 17.23
C ALA A 335 0.21 12.21 18.70
N GLY A 336 -0.63 11.77 19.65
CA GLY A 336 -0.36 11.83 21.09
C GLY A 336 0.94 11.14 21.47
N VAL A 337 1.22 9.95 20.92
CA VAL A 337 2.51 9.27 21.16
C VAL A 337 3.70 10.12 20.68
N PHE A 338 3.59 10.80 19.55
CA PHE A 338 4.67 11.68 19.06
C PHE A 338 4.91 12.88 19.99
N THR A 339 3.89 13.39 20.68
CA THR A 339 4.05 14.51 21.62
C THR A 339 4.90 14.16 22.85
N LEU A 340 5.01 12.87 23.18
CA LEU A 340 5.83 12.39 24.30
C LEU A 340 7.33 12.36 23.97
N ILE A 341 7.68 12.47 22.68
CA ILE A 341 9.06 12.36 22.22
C ILE A 341 9.73 13.75 22.30
N PRO A 342 10.87 13.88 23.01
CA PRO A 342 11.65 15.12 23.02
C PRO A 342 11.99 15.61 21.61
N GLY A 343 11.96 16.93 21.37
CA GLY A 343 11.99 17.50 20.02
C GLY A 343 13.13 17.02 19.09
N VAL A 344 14.34 16.80 19.61
CA VAL A 344 15.47 16.26 18.81
C VAL A 344 15.21 14.82 18.37
N LEU A 345 14.70 13.99 19.29
CA LEU A 345 14.33 12.61 19.00
C LEU A 345 13.11 12.55 18.08
N LEU A 346 12.16 13.48 18.22
CA LEU A 346 11.01 13.59 17.33
C LEU A 346 11.44 13.93 15.90
N LYS A 347 12.40 14.85 15.74
CA LYS A 347 12.98 15.17 14.43
C LYS A 347 13.63 13.93 13.80
N PHE A 348 14.36 13.15 14.58
CA PHE A 348 14.94 11.88 14.12
C PHE A 348 13.86 10.85 13.75
N ALA A 349 12.82 10.71 14.57
CA ALA A 349 11.70 9.80 14.31
C ALA A 349 10.97 10.18 13.02
N VAL A 350 10.67 11.47 12.80
CA VAL A 350 10.03 11.95 11.57
C VAL A 350 10.93 11.72 10.36
N TRP A 351 12.25 11.95 10.48
CA TRP A 351 13.20 11.63 9.41
C TRP A 351 13.23 10.13 9.08
N LEU A 352 13.19 9.27 10.10
CA LEU A 352 13.13 7.82 9.93
C LEU A 352 11.85 7.40 9.21
N LEU A 353 10.69 7.93 9.63
CA LEU A 353 9.40 7.66 8.97
C LEU A 353 9.39 8.13 7.52
N LYS A 354 9.94 9.32 7.23
CA LYS A 354 10.11 9.81 5.85
C LYS A 354 10.99 8.88 5.02
N THR A 355 12.07 8.36 5.62
CA THR A 355 12.99 7.44 4.94
C THR A 355 12.31 6.10 4.67
N MET A 356 11.59 5.55 5.64
CA MET A 356 10.80 4.33 5.47
C MET A 356 9.74 4.52 4.40
N ASP A 357 9.00 5.63 4.44
CA ASP A 357 8.00 5.96 3.42
C ASP A 357 8.63 6.10 2.03
N TYR A 358 9.77 6.79 1.90
CA TYR A 358 10.48 6.90 0.62
C TYR A 358 10.78 5.54 -0.03
N PHE A 359 11.16 4.54 0.78
CA PHE A 359 11.44 3.18 0.29
C PHE A 359 10.22 2.25 0.27
N GLY A 360 9.01 2.73 0.63
CA GLY A 360 7.80 1.91 0.67
C GLY A 360 7.75 0.90 1.82
N LEU A 361 8.51 1.16 2.89
CA LEU A 361 8.64 0.33 4.08
C LEU A 361 7.75 0.79 5.23
N LEU A 362 6.93 1.83 5.03
CA LEU A 362 6.02 2.32 6.05
C LEU A 362 4.93 1.25 6.33
N PRO A 363 4.71 0.86 7.60
CA PRO A 363 3.68 -0.11 7.97
C PRO A 363 2.27 0.30 7.50
N GLY A 364 1.48 -0.68 7.07
CA GLY A 364 0.10 -0.46 6.58
C GLY A 364 -0.80 0.26 7.59
N PHE A 365 -0.69 -0.04 8.88
CA PHE A 365 -1.49 0.65 9.90
C PHE A 365 -1.14 2.15 10.01
N LEU A 366 0.12 2.53 9.83
CA LEU A 366 0.52 3.95 9.80
C LEU A 366 0.00 4.64 8.55
N LEU A 367 0.00 3.95 7.40
CA LEU A 367 -0.60 4.44 6.17
C LEU A 367 -2.10 4.67 6.36
N GLU A 368 -2.81 3.75 7.02
CA GLU A 368 -4.24 3.81 7.30
C GLU A 368 -4.61 5.02 8.16
N VAL A 369 -3.92 5.24 9.29
CA VAL A 369 -4.22 6.37 10.19
C VAL A 369 -3.71 7.71 9.68
N SER A 370 -2.78 7.73 8.72
CA SER A 370 -2.16 8.98 8.27
C SER A 370 -3.10 9.79 7.37
N PRO A 371 -3.39 11.06 7.72
CA PRO A 371 -4.21 11.95 6.88
C PRO A 371 -3.47 12.43 5.63
N PHE A 372 -2.16 12.22 5.60
CA PHE A 372 -1.28 12.63 4.51
C PHE A 372 -1.16 11.57 3.41
N HIS A 373 -1.67 10.36 3.66
CA HIS A 373 -1.71 9.27 2.69
C HIS A 373 -3.15 9.00 2.29
N GLY A 374 -3.49 9.30 1.04
CA GLY A 374 -4.84 9.12 0.53
C GLY A 374 -4.98 9.57 -0.93
N SER A 375 -6.17 9.41 -1.49
CA SER A 375 -6.49 9.77 -2.88
C SER A 375 -6.88 11.23 -3.03
N LEU A 376 -7.61 11.77 -2.05
CA LEU A 376 -8.18 13.11 -2.08
C LEU A 376 -8.34 13.61 -0.64
N PHE A 377 -8.00 14.88 -0.42
CA PHE A 377 -8.48 15.63 0.73
C PHE A 377 -9.53 16.64 0.27
N PHE A 378 -10.71 16.65 0.89
CA PHE A 378 -11.74 17.64 0.54
C PHE A 378 -12.24 18.35 1.79
N THR A 379 -12.07 19.68 1.83
CA THR A 379 -12.40 20.48 3.00
C THR A 379 -13.54 21.47 2.75
N SER A 380 -14.41 21.63 3.74
CA SER A 380 -15.54 22.55 3.71
C SER A 380 -15.18 23.86 4.41
N MET A 381 -14.94 24.92 3.63
CA MET A 381 -14.83 26.27 4.16
C MET A 381 -16.21 26.92 4.35
N GLY A 382 -17.23 26.39 3.66
CA GLY A 382 -18.62 26.84 3.80
C GLY A 382 -19.20 26.65 5.20
N SER A 383 -18.79 25.61 5.94
CA SER A 383 -19.15 25.43 7.36
C SER A 383 -18.53 26.49 8.26
N LEU A 384 -17.40 27.08 7.86
CA LEU A 384 -16.73 28.17 8.57
C LEU A 384 -17.23 29.56 8.13
N GLY A 385 -18.11 29.63 7.13
CA GLY A 385 -18.66 30.88 6.62
C GLY A 385 -17.69 31.68 5.73
N ILE A 386 -16.63 31.06 5.21
CA ILE A 386 -15.62 31.75 4.38
C ILE A 386 -15.59 31.19 2.93
N PRO A 387 -15.04 31.96 1.96
CA PRO A 387 -14.76 31.47 0.60
C PRO A 387 -13.73 30.32 0.60
N PRO A 388 -13.63 29.53 -0.50
CA PRO A 388 -12.64 28.47 -0.58
C PRO A 388 -11.21 29.03 -0.62
N ILE A 389 -10.26 28.25 -0.10
CA ILE A 389 -8.82 28.54 -0.14
C ILE A 389 -8.07 27.50 -0.97
N TYR A 390 -6.93 27.89 -1.53
CA TYR A 390 -5.97 26.88 -1.98
C TYR A 390 -5.29 26.28 -0.76
N HIS A 391 -5.34 24.96 -0.64
CA HIS A 391 -4.58 24.25 0.37
C HIS A 391 -3.37 23.61 -0.29
N HIS A 392 -2.20 23.72 0.30
CA HIS A 392 -1.00 23.10 -0.24
C HIS A 392 -1.11 21.57 -0.21
N LEU A 393 -0.35 20.90 -1.08
CA LEU A 393 -0.05 19.49 -0.91
C LEU A 393 1.02 19.29 0.17
N TYR A 394 0.85 18.28 1.00
CA TYR A 394 1.83 17.96 2.04
C TYR A 394 3.06 17.27 1.45
N ASP A 395 4.24 17.72 1.87
CA ASP A 395 5.50 17.06 1.47
C ASP A 395 5.73 15.73 2.18
N PHE A 396 5.17 15.57 3.38
CA PHE A 396 5.04 14.26 4.02
C PHE A 396 3.75 13.60 3.56
N GLY A 397 3.80 12.29 3.25
CA GLY A 397 2.66 11.56 2.71
C GLY A 397 2.72 11.38 1.20
N ASN A 398 1.56 11.18 0.57
CA ASN A 398 1.45 10.96 -0.88
C ASN A 398 0.07 11.35 -1.46
N LEU A 399 -0.65 12.24 -0.78
CA LEU A 399 -1.95 12.72 -1.23
C LEU A 399 -1.82 13.65 -2.46
N PRO A 400 -2.43 13.31 -3.61
CA PRO A 400 -2.20 14.00 -4.88
C PRO A 400 -3.17 15.16 -5.16
N VAL A 401 -4.32 15.20 -4.49
CA VAL A 401 -5.41 16.13 -4.79
C VAL A 401 -5.96 16.70 -3.49
N PHE A 402 -5.94 18.01 -3.36
CA PHE A 402 -6.56 18.73 -2.25
C PHE A 402 -7.59 19.70 -2.81
N GLY A 403 -8.87 19.51 -2.47
CA GLY A 403 -9.93 20.44 -2.84
C GLY A 403 -10.55 21.14 -1.64
N SER A 404 -11.07 22.34 -1.87
CA SER A 404 -11.88 23.08 -0.92
C SER A 404 -13.09 23.70 -1.59
N PHE A 405 -14.17 23.89 -0.84
CA PHE A 405 -15.36 24.61 -1.32
C PHE A 405 -15.88 25.58 -0.27
N GLY A 406 -16.38 26.72 -0.73
CA GLY A 406 -16.84 27.81 0.14
C GLY A 406 -18.33 27.77 0.49
N MET A 407 -18.79 28.85 1.09
CA MET A 407 -20.21 29.07 1.36
C MET A 407 -21.03 29.19 0.06
N LYS A 408 -22.31 28.83 0.15
CA LYS A 408 -23.26 29.07 -0.93
C LYS A 408 -23.48 30.58 -1.08
N ARG A 409 -23.33 31.09 -2.31
CA ARG A 409 -23.63 32.48 -2.66
C ARG A 409 -24.69 32.56 -3.74
N ARG A 410 -25.39 33.69 -3.82
CA ARG A 410 -26.29 33.99 -4.93
C ARG A 410 -25.59 34.96 -5.88
N ALA A 411 -25.78 34.78 -7.18
CA ALA A 411 -25.31 35.70 -8.19
C ALA A 411 -26.45 35.96 -9.18
N TYR A 412 -26.46 37.16 -9.75
CA TYR A 412 -27.36 37.49 -10.85
C TYR A 412 -26.60 37.31 -12.16
N GLU A 413 -27.20 36.58 -13.09
CA GLU A 413 -26.67 36.38 -14.44
C GLU A 413 -27.61 37.01 -15.45
N VAL A 414 -27.04 37.62 -16.48
CA VAL A 414 -27.78 38.11 -17.63
C VAL A 414 -27.86 36.97 -18.63
N THR A 415 -29.08 36.59 -19.01
CA THR A 415 -29.33 35.58 -20.04
C THR A 415 -29.21 36.19 -21.44
N GLU A 416 -29.17 35.35 -22.47
CA GLU A 416 -29.00 35.80 -23.88
C GLU A 416 -30.10 36.77 -24.34
N ASP A 417 -31.31 36.66 -23.77
CA ASP A 417 -32.44 37.56 -24.04
C ASP A 417 -32.40 38.88 -23.24
N GLY A 418 -31.34 39.11 -22.46
CA GLY A 418 -31.16 40.30 -21.63
C GLY A 418 -31.91 40.26 -20.29
N SER A 419 -32.65 39.18 -19.98
CA SER A 419 -33.30 39.04 -18.68
C SER A 419 -32.27 38.70 -17.58
N VAL A 420 -32.61 38.98 -16.32
CA VAL A 420 -31.71 38.76 -15.18
C VAL A 420 -32.25 37.61 -14.33
N VAL A 421 -31.45 36.56 -14.17
CA VAL A 421 -31.80 35.38 -13.39
C VAL A 421 -30.89 35.27 -12.18
N GLN A 422 -31.47 35.10 -11.00
CA GLN A 422 -30.72 34.77 -9.80
C GLN A 422 -30.38 33.27 -9.79
N ARG A 423 -29.09 32.95 -9.70
CA ARG A 423 -28.59 31.58 -9.55
C ARG A 423 -27.79 31.42 -8.27
N LYS A 424 -27.61 30.17 -7.85
CA LYS A 424 -26.83 29.83 -6.65
C LYS A 424 -25.53 29.20 -7.06
N TYR A 425 -24.45 29.63 -6.41
CA TYR A 425 -23.11 29.16 -6.68
C TYR A 425 -22.42 28.67 -5.42
N VAL A 426 -21.51 27.72 -5.62
CA VAL A 426 -20.45 27.39 -4.67
C VAL A 426 -19.14 27.47 -5.42
N ASP A 427 -18.22 28.25 -4.86
CA ASP A 427 -16.87 28.37 -5.40
C ASP A 427 -16.03 27.20 -4.87
N VAL A 428 -15.20 26.64 -5.75
CA VAL A 428 -14.28 25.55 -5.45
C VAL A 428 -12.86 25.92 -5.84
N LYS A 429 -11.91 25.37 -5.10
CA LYS A 429 -10.48 25.45 -5.39
C LYS A 429 -9.84 24.09 -5.25
N PHE A 430 -8.89 23.77 -6.12
CA PHE A 430 -8.13 22.54 -6.11
C PHE A 430 -6.63 22.85 -6.22
N SER A 431 -5.84 22.11 -5.47
CA SER A 431 -4.39 21.97 -5.63
C SER A 431 -4.10 20.54 -6.01
N LEU A 432 -3.42 20.33 -7.14
CA LEU A 432 -3.26 19.01 -7.75
C LEU A 432 -1.80 18.75 -8.08
N ASP A 433 -1.34 17.51 -7.89
CA ASP A 433 0.02 17.11 -8.18
C ASP A 433 0.22 16.93 -9.70
N GLU A 434 0.88 17.88 -10.37
CA GLU A 434 1.07 17.84 -11.82
C GLU A 434 1.88 16.61 -12.31
N ARG A 435 2.55 15.90 -11.40
CA ARG A 435 3.38 14.74 -11.76
C ARG A 435 2.55 13.48 -11.99
N ILE A 436 1.29 13.42 -11.53
CA ILE A 436 0.46 12.21 -11.68
C ILE A 436 -0.24 12.14 -13.05
N VAL A 437 -0.67 13.30 -13.59
CA VAL A 437 -1.34 13.46 -14.89
C VAL A 437 -1.10 14.88 -15.43
N ASP A 438 -1.23 15.04 -16.75
CA ASP A 438 -1.01 16.34 -17.41
C ASP A 438 -2.21 17.30 -17.33
N GLY A 439 -2.01 18.54 -17.79
CA GLY A 439 -3.04 19.57 -17.81
C GLY A 439 -4.24 19.27 -18.71
N TYR A 440 -4.05 18.52 -19.81
CA TYR A 440 -5.17 18.12 -20.68
C TYR A 440 -6.09 17.13 -19.97
N TYR A 441 -5.49 16.19 -19.23
CA TYR A 441 -6.19 15.23 -18.41
C TYR A 441 -7.02 15.93 -17.30
N TYR A 442 -6.42 16.88 -16.59
CA TYR A 442 -7.15 17.69 -15.59
C TYR A 442 -8.28 18.51 -16.21
N ALA A 443 -8.04 19.14 -17.37
CA ALA A 443 -9.09 19.90 -18.06
C ALA A 443 -10.27 19.01 -18.50
N ALA A 444 -9.98 17.81 -19.00
CA ALA A 444 -11.00 16.83 -19.37
C ALA A 444 -11.79 16.36 -18.14
N PHE A 445 -11.10 16.11 -17.03
CA PHE A 445 -11.72 15.79 -15.75
C PHE A 445 -12.67 16.90 -15.29
N PHE A 446 -12.21 18.15 -15.19
CA PHE A 446 -13.05 19.25 -14.67
C PHE A 446 -14.28 19.50 -15.54
N LYS A 447 -14.15 19.41 -16.87
CA LYS A 447 -15.30 19.49 -17.79
C LYS A 447 -16.32 18.39 -17.52
N HIS A 448 -15.85 17.15 -17.31
CA HIS A 448 -16.71 16.02 -17.00
C HIS A 448 -17.36 16.13 -15.62
N TYR A 449 -16.58 16.55 -14.62
CA TYR A 449 -17.03 16.79 -13.25
C TYR A 449 -18.17 17.81 -13.21
N LYS A 450 -18.04 18.95 -13.90
CA LYS A 450 -19.13 19.94 -14.02
C LYS A 450 -20.37 19.38 -14.72
N ARG A 451 -20.20 18.57 -15.76
CA ARG A 451 -21.32 17.96 -16.49
C ARG A 451 -22.13 17.02 -15.59
N ILE A 452 -21.46 16.24 -14.74
CA ILE A 452 -22.15 15.37 -13.76
C ILE A 452 -22.83 16.22 -12.69
N LEU A 453 -22.19 17.27 -12.19
CA LEU A 453 -22.78 18.15 -11.19
C LEU A 453 -24.02 18.92 -11.69
N ALA A 454 -24.11 19.18 -12.99
CA ALA A 454 -25.32 19.72 -13.62
C ALA A 454 -26.48 18.72 -13.67
N HIS A 455 -26.19 17.42 -13.56
CA HIS A 455 -27.13 16.29 -13.63
C HIS A 455 -26.88 15.29 -12.48
N PRO A 456 -27.03 15.71 -11.21
CA PRO A 456 -26.63 14.92 -10.04
C PRO A 456 -27.44 13.62 -9.87
N GLU A 457 -28.62 13.51 -10.50
CA GLU A 457 -29.44 12.29 -10.55
C GLU A 457 -28.70 11.08 -11.14
N MET A 458 -27.67 11.30 -11.97
CA MET A 458 -26.84 10.22 -12.51
C MET A 458 -26.03 9.51 -11.42
N LEU A 459 -25.81 10.16 -10.27
CA LEU A 459 -25.04 9.59 -9.15
C LEU A 459 -25.81 8.50 -8.38
N ASP A 460 -27.11 8.33 -8.66
CA ASP A 460 -27.94 7.29 -8.04
C ASP A 460 -27.71 5.90 -8.59
N ARG A 461 -27.07 5.80 -9.77
CA ARG A 461 -26.79 4.53 -10.43
C ARG A 461 -25.29 4.28 -10.42
N PRO A 462 -24.83 3.03 -10.29
CA PRO A 462 -23.41 2.71 -10.48
C PRO A 462 -22.92 3.12 -11.89
N PRO A 463 -21.60 3.29 -12.10
CA PRO A 463 -21.06 3.60 -13.41
C PRO A 463 -21.33 2.45 -14.39
N GLU A 464 -21.61 2.79 -15.65
CA GLU A 464 -21.79 1.79 -16.72
C GLU A 464 -20.47 1.05 -17.02
N GLU A 465 -19.35 1.77 -16.91
CA GLU A 465 -18.01 1.24 -17.15
C GLU A 465 -17.01 1.86 -16.15
N VAL A 466 -16.07 1.04 -15.67
CA VAL A 466 -14.93 1.47 -14.86
C VAL A 466 -13.66 1.18 -15.66
N LEU A 467 -13.04 2.22 -16.21
CA LEU A 467 -11.78 2.11 -16.93
C LEU A 467 -10.66 1.81 -15.95
N LYS A 468 -9.91 0.74 -16.22
CA LYS A 468 -8.71 0.41 -15.46
C LYS A 468 -7.58 1.38 -15.79
N ASP A 469 -6.77 1.70 -14.79
CA ASP A 469 -5.52 2.43 -15.00
C ASP A 469 -4.49 1.56 -15.76
N ILE A 470 -3.50 2.21 -16.35
CA ILE A 470 -2.40 1.57 -17.11
C ILE A 470 -1.55 0.61 -16.25
N ASP A 471 -0.67 -0.18 -16.89
CA ASP A 471 -0.04 -1.39 -16.33
C ASP A 471 1.21 -1.20 -15.44
#